data_AF-A0A7X3QNE6-F1
#
_entry.id   AF-A0A7X3QNE6-F1
#
_cell.length_a   1.000
_cell.length_b   1.000
_cell.length_c   1.000
_cell.angle_alpha   90.00
_cell.angle_beta   90.00
_cell.angle_gamma   90.00
#
_symmetry.space_group_name_H-M   'P 1'
#
loop_
_entity.id
_entity.type
_entity.pdbx_description
1 polymer ?
#
loop_
_entity_poly.entity_id
_entity_poly.type
_entity_poly.pdbx_seq_one_letter_code
_entity_poly.pdbx_strand_id
1 'polypeptide(L)'
;MTKLHLLDEGVIYRNPDPGFKAECAFLPNVVPLDGDEVICVYRIGQAFYSTDGTLNVARSTDGGRTWSQEGRVWDVANDDRPYSYSAPHTFRLGDGTLVLNAFRLDYSDLRPQFNPETGGIRKSEKIILFSDDDGRSWTPPRIMDLPLDSEPDTPSSIIELNDGRWWLGLEFWKTWDDTSPLHIKGYSTFSDDRGETWSEAILLESASDSGKMFSHSRYVRMLDGRIAALQWTQKPGTAEDFPAHITISNADASEWSYPAATNLMAQTCWIADLGDGLMAAAYTDREGMNPGINVVLSADKGRTWDVNNQVQVWDAVGQEYLGVDRVPEYPKSHDNIAFGKPNLARLNDGTLIASWWCTQASVTHSRFARLRVE
;
A
#
# COMPACT_ATOMS: atom_id res chain seq x y z
N MET A 1 7.53 22.87 -19.49
CA MET A 1 7.44 21.40 -19.37
C MET A 1 7.45 21.14 -17.88
N THR A 2 6.39 20.53 -17.38
CA THR A 2 6.24 20.26 -15.94
C THR A 2 7.33 19.31 -15.47
N LYS A 3 7.97 19.60 -14.33
CA LYS A 3 9.09 18.81 -13.79
C LYS A 3 8.89 18.46 -12.32
N LEU A 4 9.51 17.36 -11.90
CA LEU A 4 9.62 16.96 -10.50
C LEU A 4 10.96 17.41 -9.92
N HIS A 5 10.91 17.96 -8.71
CA HIS A 5 12.08 18.38 -7.94
C HIS A 5 12.04 17.75 -6.56
N LEU A 6 13.08 17.02 -6.18
CA LEU A 6 13.28 16.56 -4.81
C LEU A 6 13.56 17.78 -3.92
N LEU A 7 12.76 17.97 -2.88
CA LEU A 7 12.90 19.07 -1.92
C LEU A 7 13.65 18.63 -0.66
N ASP A 8 13.31 17.45 -0.15
CA ASP A 8 13.81 16.93 1.11
C ASP A 8 13.64 15.40 1.14
N GLU A 9 14.45 14.71 1.92
CA GLU A 9 14.35 13.26 2.12
C GLU A 9 14.91 12.86 3.48
N GLY A 10 14.42 11.75 4.01
CA GLY A 10 14.85 11.32 5.33
C GLY A 10 14.26 9.99 5.78
N VAL A 11 14.30 9.80 7.09
CA VAL A 11 13.84 8.59 7.77
C VAL A 11 12.60 8.94 8.57
N ILE A 12 11.54 8.16 8.40
CA ILE A 12 10.35 8.20 9.25
C ILE A 12 10.64 7.43 10.55
N TYR A 13 11.17 6.21 10.42
CA TYR A 13 11.56 5.37 11.55
C TYR A 13 12.75 4.50 11.19
N ARG A 14 13.75 4.45 12.07
CA ARG A 14 14.86 3.49 12.06
C ARG A 14 15.12 3.05 13.50
N ASN A 15 15.35 1.77 13.70
CA ASN A 15 15.71 1.21 15.01
C ASN A 15 16.92 1.98 15.59
N PRO A 16 16.78 2.64 16.76
CA PRO A 16 17.86 3.40 17.36
C PRO A 16 18.98 2.52 17.94
N ASP A 17 18.65 1.26 18.27
CA ASP A 17 19.56 0.32 18.95
C ASP A 17 19.67 -1.02 18.20
N PRO A 18 20.15 -1.02 16.93
CA PRO A 18 20.16 -2.22 16.09
C PRO A 18 21.08 -3.34 16.60
N GLY A 19 22.04 -3.03 17.48
CA GLY A 19 22.87 -4.03 18.15
C GLY A 19 22.22 -4.68 19.37
N PHE A 20 21.12 -4.12 19.88
CA PHE A 20 20.46 -4.57 21.10
C PHE A 20 19.17 -5.36 20.82
N LYS A 21 18.34 -4.89 19.86
CA LYS A 21 17.07 -5.53 19.51
C LYS A 21 16.87 -5.58 18.00
N ALA A 22 16.22 -6.64 17.52
CA ALA A 22 15.71 -6.71 16.15
C ALA A 22 14.38 -5.96 16.06
N GLU A 23 14.35 -4.93 15.23
CA GLU A 23 13.17 -4.09 15.04
C GLU A 23 13.24 -3.48 13.64
N CYS A 24 12.25 -3.81 12.82
CA CYS A 24 12.22 -3.47 11.41
C CYS A 24 10.93 -2.71 11.11
N ALA A 25 11.05 -1.55 10.48
CA ALA A 25 9.89 -0.74 10.09
C ALA A 25 9.53 -0.92 8.61
N PHE A 26 8.31 -1.37 8.35
CA PHE A 26 7.81 -1.71 7.04
C PHE A 26 6.51 -0.96 6.71
N LEU A 27 6.17 -0.97 5.43
CA LEU A 27 4.84 -0.62 4.92
C LEU A 27 4.30 0.76 5.36
N PRO A 28 5.09 1.85 5.30
CA PRO A 28 4.60 3.16 5.69
C PRO A 28 3.44 3.62 4.79
N ASN A 29 2.45 4.24 5.41
CA ASN A 29 1.33 4.88 4.75
C ASN A 29 1.17 6.28 5.33
N VAL A 30 1.50 7.30 4.53
CA VAL A 30 1.41 8.70 4.91
C VAL A 30 0.05 9.28 4.52
N VAL A 31 -0.55 10.03 5.43
CA VAL A 31 -1.83 10.72 5.23
C VAL A 31 -1.68 12.17 5.68
N PRO A 32 -1.88 13.15 4.79
CA PRO A 32 -1.92 14.56 5.17
C PRO A 32 -3.16 14.85 6.02
N LEU A 33 -2.99 15.67 7.05
CA LEU A 33 -4.06 16.20 7.88
C LEU A 33 -4.28 17.68 7.55
N ASP A 34 -4.74 18.49 8.50
CA ASP A 34 -4.86 19.94 8.33
C ASP A 34 -3.52 20.66 8.47
N GLY A 35 -3.37 21.77 7.75
CA GLY A 35 -2.16 22.59 7.78
C GLY A 35 -0.93 21.81 7.30
N ASP A 36 0.12 21.82 8.12
CA ASP A 36 1.40 21.13 7.85
C ASP A 36 1.50 19.76 8.57
N GLU A 37 0.43 19.27 9.19
CA GLU A 37 0.45 17.98 9.86
C GLU A 37 0.34 16.81 8.86
N VAL A 38 1.18 15.80 9.08
CA VAL A 38 1.18 14.54 8.33
C VAL A 38 1.35 13.40 9.32
N ILE A 39 0.51 12.37 9.22
CA ILE A 39 0.71 11.13 9.96
C ILE A 39 1.25 10.05 9.04
N CYS A 40 2.01 9.11 9.62
CA CYS A 40 2.43 7.88 8.97
C CYS A 40 2.04 6.71 9.87
N VAL A 41 1.19 5.82 9.36
CA VAL A 41 0.97 4.51 9.99
C VAL A 41 1.87 3.49 9.32
N TYR A 42 2.63 2.73 10.11
CA TYR A 42 3.62 1.78 9.61
C TYR A 42 3.69 0.54 10.51
N ARG A 43 4.24 -0.55 9.97
CA ARG A 43 4.40 -1.81 10.69
C ARG A 43 5.76 -1.87 11.36
N ILE A 44 5.82 -2.26 12.63
CA ILE A 44 7.06 -2.69 13.31
C ILE A 44 6.97 -4.20 13.59
N GLY A 45 8.04 -4.94 13.36
CA GLY A 45 8.22 -6.33 13.80
C GLY A 45 9.68 -6.79 13.57
N GLN A 46 10.02 -8.01 13.97
CA GLN A 46 11.40 -8.52 13.79
C GLN A 46 11.75 -8.86 12.33
N ALA A 47 10.75 -9.17 11.51
CA ALA A 47 10.87 -9.49 10.09
C ALA A 47 9.58 -9.08 9.34
N PHE A 48 9.54 -9.15 8.01
CA PHE A 48 8.40 -8.69 7.20
C PHE A 48 7.06 -9.36 7.58
N TYR A 49 7.08 -10.68 7.83
CA TYR A 49 5.93 -11.48 8.29
C TYR A 49 6.17 -12.11 9.68
N SER A 50 6.95 -11.43 10.51
CA SER A 50 7.19 -11.86 11.90
C SER A 50 5.89 -11.94 12.70
N THR A 51 5.89 -12.81 13.71
CA THR A 51 4.74 -13.08 14.58
C THR A 51 4.45 -11.94 15.55
N ASP A 52 5.33 -10.96 15.68
CA ASP A 52 5.27 -9.84 16.61
C ASP A 52 4.94 -8.49 15.92
N GLY A 53 4.33 -8.55 14.74
CA GLY A 53 3.96 -7.37 13.97
C GLY A 53 2.94 -6.48 14.70
N THR A 54 3.26 -5.20 14.83
CA THR A 54 2.38 -4.17 15.39
C THR A 54 2.30 -2.97 14.46
N LEU A 55 1.19 -2.23 14.51
CA LEU A 55 1.04 -0.96 13.78
C LEU A 55 1.41 0.19 14.71
N ASN A 56 2.21 1.13 14.21
CA ASN A 56 2.71 2.29 14.94
C ASN A 56 2.43 3.57 14.14
N VAL A 57 2.39 4.69 14.86
CA VAL A 57 2.16 6.03 14.32
C VAL A 57 3.42 6.88 14.48
N ALA A 58 3.77 7.58 13.41
CA ALA A 58 4.70 8.71 13.44
C ALA A 58 3.97 9.96 12.96
N ARG A 59 4.29 11.12 13.52
CA ARG A 59 3.71 12.40 13.16
C ARG A 59 4.78 13.39 12.74
N SER A 60 4.47 14.15 11.72
CA SER A 60 5.16 15.39 11.35
C SER A 60 4.23 16.57 11.54
N THR A 61 4.76 17.67 12.07
CA THR A 61 4.05 18.96 12.21
C THR A 61 4.68 20.06 11.35
N ASP A 62 5.57 19.68 10.43
CA ASP A 62 6.36 20.58 9.60
C ASP A 62 6.33 20.18 8.12
N GLY A 63 5.21 19.62 7.66
CA GLY A 63 4.97 19.24 6.27
C GLY A 63 5.72 17.97 5.85
N GLY A 64 6.07 17.10 6.80
CA GLY A 64 6.77 15.84 6.54
C GLY A 64 8.29 15.94 6.54
N ARG A 65 8.89 17.01 7.07
CA ARG A 65 10.36 17.19 7.12
C ARG A 65 10.98 16.47 8.31
N THR A 66 10.33 16.53 9.47
CA THR A 66 10.74 15.81 10.69
C THR A 66 9.60 14.96 11.24
N TRP A 67 9.96 13.88 11.94
CA TRP A 67 9.02 12.85 12.40
C TRP A 67 9.22 12.52 13.88
N SER A 68 8.14 12.56 14.65
CA SER A 68 8.07 12.13 16.04
C SER A 68 7.28 10.82 16.15
N GLN A 69 7.78 9.87 16.94
CA GLN A 69 7.09 8.59 17.13
C GLN A 69 6.03 8.73 18.22
N GLU A 70 4.78 8.35 17.91
CA GLU A 70 3.64 8.43 18.84
C GLU A 70 3.26 7.08 19.44
N GLY A 71 3.91 6.00 19.01
CA GLY A 71 3.76 4.65 19.58
C GLY A 71 2.76 3.79 18.80
N ARG A 72 2.16 2.82 19.48
CA ARG A 72 1.31 1.80 18.86
C ARG A 72 -0.10 2.33 18.61
N VAL A 73 -0.67 1.93 17.47
CA VAL A 73 -2.09 2.11 17.15
C VAL A 73 -2.97 1.35 18.14
N TRP A 74 -2.56 0.13 18.49
CA TRP A 74 -3.30 -0.77 19.38
C TRP A 74 -2.33 -1.52 20.31
N ASP A 75 -2.73 -1.69 21.57
CA ASP A 75 -1.99 -2.54 22.49
C ASP A 75 -2.44 -4.00 22.34
N VAL A 76 -1.58 -4.81 21.72
CA VAL A 76 -1.80 -6.24 21.50
C VAL A 76 -1.97 -7.06 22.78
N ALA A 77 -1.64 -6.49 23.96
CA ALA A 77 -1.96 -7.12 25.24
C ALA A 77 -3.47 -7.23 25.50
N ASN A 78 -4.29 -6.43 24.81
CA ASN A 78 -5.74 -6.48 24.88
C ASN A 78 -6.37 -7.48 23.90
N ASP A 79 -5.57 -8.14 23.06
CA ASP A 79 -6.07 -9.18 22.17
C ASP A 79 -6.36 -10.49 22.93
N ASP A 80 -7.34 -11.24 22.46
CA ASP A 80 -7.68 -12.56 22.99
C ASP A 80 -6.75 -13.67 22.48
N ARG A 81 -5.93 -13.38 21.47
CA ARG A 81 -5.01 -14.29 20.79
C ARG A 81 -3.72 -13.58 20.38
N PRO A 82 -2.61 -14.30 20.13
CA PRO A 82 -1.36 -13.72 19.66
C PRO A 82 -1.47 -13.31 18.18
N TYR A 83 -2.06 -12.15 17.92
CA TYR A 83 -2.18 -11.60 16.59
C TYR A 83 -0.90 -10.87 16.16
N SER A 84 -0.56 -10.96 14.88
CA SER A 84 0.40 -10.08 14.20
C SER A 84 -0.34 -9.21 13.19
N TYR A 85 -0.09 -7.91 13.22
CA TYR A 85 -0.76 -6.90 12.41
C TYR A 85 0.11 -6.49 11.22
N SER A 86 -0.51 -6.21 10.08
CA SER A 86 0.19 -5.79 8.86
C SER A 86 -0.70 -5.05 7.87
N ALA A 87 -0.07 -4.57 6.80
CA ALA A 87 -0.67 -3.82 5.70
C ALA A 87 -1.58 -2.67 6.16
N PRO A 88 -1.05 -1.66 6.88
CA PRO A 88 -1.85 -0.50 7.24
C PRO A 88 -2.20 0.33 6.00
N HIS A 89 -3.46 0.73 5.92
CA HIS A 89 -4.01 1.62 4.91
C HIS A 89 -4.98 2.58 5.57
N THR A 90 -4.62 3.86 5.60
CA THR A 90 -5.33 4.91 6.31
C THR A 90 -5.99 5.85 5.31
N PHE A 91 -7.17 6.34 5.65
CA PHE A 91 -7.89 7.36 4.89
C PHE A 91 -8.48 8.39 5.85
N ARG A 92 -8.50 9.65 5.44
CA ARG A 92 -9.15 10.74 6.19
C ARG A 92 -10.50 11.05 5.54
N LEU A 93 -11.57 10.85 6.29
CA LEU A 93 -12.94 11.13 5.86
C LEU A 93 -13.19 12.64 5.77
N GLY A 94 -14.26 13.03 5.09
CA GLY A 94 -14.65 14.42 4.93
C GLY A 94 -15.00 15.14 6.24
N ASP A 95 -15.35 14.41 7.30
CA ASP A 95 -15.59 14.94 8.66
C ASP A 95 -14.33 15.02 9.52
N GLY A 96 -13.17 14.60 9.00
CA GLY A 96 -11.88 14.64 9.68
C GLY A 96 -11.51 13.34 10.39
N THR A 97 -12.46 12.41 10.58
CA THR A 97 -12.18 11.08 11.17
C THR A 97 -11.19 10.31 10.30
N LEU A 98 -10.23 9.65 10.94
CA LEU A 98 -9.33 8.71 10.27
C LEU A 98 -9.88 7.30 10.36
N VAL A 99 -9.84 6.60 9.23
CA VAL A 99 -10.17 5.18 9.12
C VAL A 99 -8.90 4.44 8.74
N LEU A 100 -8.52 3.44 9.53
CA LEU A 100 -7.43 2.53 9.25
C LEU A 100 -7.99 1.14 8.96
N ASN A 101 -7.79 0.63 7.75
CA ASN A 101 -7.93 -0.80 7.48
C ASN A 101 -6.56 -1.48 7.47
N ALA A 102 -6.55 -2.72 7.97
CA ALA A 102 -5.38 -3.57 8.05
C ALA A 102 -5.82 -5.04 8.06
N PHE A 103 -4.85 -5.95 8.13
CA PHE A 103 -5.14 -7.34 8.51
C PHE A 103 -4.37 -7.74 9.76
N ARG A 104 -4.91 -8.73 10.47
CA ARG A 104 -4.20 -9.45 11.52
C ARG A 104 -4.28 -10.95 11.33
N LEU A 105 -3.19 -11.64 11.67
CA LEU A 105 -3.06 -13.10 11.54
C LEU A 105 -2.88 -13.71 12.93
N ASP A 106 -3.66 -14.76 13.26
CA ASP A 106 -3.58 -15.49 14.52
C ASP A 106 -2.36 -16.43 14.50
N TYR A 107 -1.35 -16.14 15.34
CA TYR A 107 -0.13 -16.93 15.47
C TYR A 107 -0.21 -17.97 16.59
N SER A 108 -1.41 -18.32 17.07
CA SER A 108 -1.59 -19.61 17.77
C SER A 108 -1.25 -20.78 16.84
N ASP A 109 -1.39 -20.57 15.53
CA ASP A 109 -0.83 -21.39 14.46
C ASP A 109 0.45 -20.74 13.90
N LEU A 110 1.57 -21.43 14.05
CA LEU A 110 2.92 -20.93 13.71
C LEU A 110 3.32 -21.15 12.25
N ARG A 111 2.41 -21.62 11.39
CA ARG A 111 2.68 -21.73 9.94
C ARG A 111 3.00 -20.34 9.34
N PRO A 112 3.87 -20.27 8.32
CA PRO A 112 4.15 -19.01 7.62
C PRO A 112 2.90 -18.46 6.95
N GLN A 113 2.88 -17.18 6.57
CA GLN A 113 1.71 -16.56 5.94
C GLN A 113 1.33 -17.20 4.59
N PHE A 114 2.34 -17.67 3.83
CA PHE A 114 2.17 -18.33 2.54
C PHE A 114 2.58 -19.79 2.63
N ASN A 115 1.82 -20.66 1.98
CA ASN A 115 2.17 -22.06 1.87
C ASN A 115 3.38 -22.21 0.94
N PRO A 116 4.50 -22.84 1.37
CA PRO A 116 5.70 -22.96 0.54
C PRO A 116 5.52 -23.87 -0.68
N GLU A 117 4.54 -24.78 -0.64
CA GLU A 117 4.24 -25.72 -1.73
C GLU A 117 3.25 -25.12 -2.73
N THR A 118 2.16 -24.53 -2.23
CA THR A 118 1.06 -24.07 -3.09
C THR A 118 1.13 -22.57 -3.42
N GLY A 119 1.81 -21.76 -2.61
CA GLY A 119 1.77 -20.29 -2.67
C GLY A 119 0.47 -19.67 -2.18
N GLY A 120 -0.46 -20.46 -1.63
CA GLY A 120 -1.72 -19.98 -1.06
C GLY A 120 -1.56 -19.28 0.28
N ILE A 121 -2.49 -18.38 0.60
CA ILE A 121 -2.42 -17.55 1.80
C ILE A 121 -3.17 -18.16 2.99
N ARG A 122 -2.69 -17.89 4.20
CA ARG A 122 -3.45 -18.16 5.43
C ARG A 122 -4.63 -17.21 5.56
N LYS A 123 -5.72 -17.73 6.11
CA LYS A 123 -6.86 -16.92 6.53
C LYS A 123 -6.43 -15.89 7.57
N SER A 124 -6.72 -14.62 7.28
CA SER A 124 -6.45 -13.48 8.16
C SER A 124 -7.72 -12.67 8.38
N GLU A 125 -7.82 -12.05 9.55
CA GLU A 125 -8.92 -11.14 9.85
C GLU A 125 -8.64 -9.79 9.21
N LYS A 126 -9.57 -9.30 8.40
CA LYS A 126 -9.54 -7.93 7.91
C LYS A 126 -10.20 -7.05 8.96
N ILE A 127 -9.51 -5.99 9.36
CA ILE A 127 -9.90 -5.18 10.50
C ILE A 127 -9.98 -3.71 10.11
N ILE A 128 -10.83 -2.98 10.84
CA ILE A 128 -11.01 -1.54 10.74
C ILE A 128 -10.88 -0.91 12.13
N LEU A 129 -10.23 0.25 12.19
CA LEU A 129 -10.06 1.09 13.38
C LEU A 129 -10.37 2.54 13.02
N PHE A 130 -10.85 3.30 14.00
CA PHE A 130 -11.22 4.70 13.85
C PHE A 130 -10.41 5.58 14.79
N SER A 131 -10.15 6.81 14.36
CA SER A 131 -9.62 7.88 15.20
C SER A 131 -10.34 9.18 14.93
N ASP A 132 -10.86 9.81 15.98
CA ASP A 132 -11.55 11.10 15.96
C ASP A 132 -10.67 12.25 16.49
N ASP A 133 -9.38 11.99 16.70
CA ASP A 133 -8.42 12.92 17.30
C ASP A 133 -7.10 13.03 16.52
N ASP A 134 -7.20 12.92 15.19
CA ASP A 134 -6.10 12.96 14.22
C ASP A 134 -5.04 11.87 14.43
N GLY A 135 -5.45 10.69 14.89
CA GLY A 135 -4.60 9.51 15.00
C GLY A 135 -3.86 9.39 16.34
N ARG A 136 -4.22 10.23 17.33
CA ARG A 136 -3.60 10.20 18.68
C ARG A 136 -4.12 9.03 19.50
N SER A 137 -5.38 8.64 19.30
CA SER A 137 -5.96 7.43 19.84
C SER A 137 -6.81 6.73 18.78
N TRP A 138 -6.95 5.40 18.95
CA TRP A 138 -7.69 4.55 18.03
C TRP A 138 -8.68 3.68 18.78
N THR A 139 -9.83 3.40 18.17
CA THR A 139 -10.78 2.40 18.67
C THR A 139 -10.16 1.00 18.66
N PRO A 140 -10.70 0.05 19.45
CA PRO A 140 -10.34 -1.36 19.29
C PRO A 140 -10.54 -1.87 17.85
N PRO A 141 -9.74 -2.84 17.38
CA PRO A 141 -9.94 -3.48 16.08
C PRO A 141 -11.32 -4.11 15.96
N ARG A 142 -12.08 -3.71 14.93
CA ARG A 142 -13.31 -4.39 14.52
C ARG A 142 -13.04 -5.24 13.29
N ILE A 143 -13.46 -6.50 13.30
CA ILE A 143 -13.39 -7.38 12.13
C ILE A 143 -14.41 -6.88 11.09
N MET A 144 -13.98 -6.73 9.83
CA MET A 144 -14.86 -6.49 8.70
C MET A 144 -15.49 -7.82 8.28
N ASP A 145 -16.80 -7.95 8.48
CA ASP A 145 -17.56 -9.10 7.99
C ASP A 145 -17.82 -8.93 6.49
N LEU A 146 -16.86 -9.41 5.68
CA LEU A 146 -16.93 -9.36 4.23
C LEU A 146 -17.59 -10.66 3.72
N PRO A 147 -18.74 -10.60 3.02
CA PRO A 147 -19.46 -11.78 2.54
C PRO A 147 -18.75 -12.41 1.32
N LEU A 148 -17.70 -13.21 1.57
CA LEU A 148 -16.77 -13.71 0.53
C LEU A 148 -16.52 -15.22 0.62
N ASP A 149 -16.36 -15.86 -0.54
CA ASP A 149 -16.04 -17.29 -0.69
C ASP A 149 -14.52 -17.60 -0.80
N SER A 150 -13.67 -16.56 -0.80
CA SER A 150 -12.21 -16.66 -0.94
C SER A 150 -11.50 -15.80 0.09
N GLU A 151 -10.18 -15.94 0.19
CA GLU A 151 -9.36 -15.11 1.08
C GLU A 151 -9.09 -13.72 0.45
N PRO A 152 -9.65 -12.64 1.00
CA PRO A 152 -9.39 -11.29 0.50
C PRO A 152 -8.01 -10.80 0.95
N ASP A 153 -7.40 -9.97 0.14
CA ASP A 153 -6.46 -8.92 0.52
C ASP A 153 -7.13 -7.56 0.31
N THR A 154 -6.76 -6.57 1.13
CA THR A 154 -7.23 -5.19 0.99
C THR A 154 -6.05 -4.34 0.53
N PRO A 155 -5.85 -4.16 -0.80
CA PRO A 155 -4.63 -3.56 -1.32
C PRO A 155 -4.54 -2.05 -1.04
N SER A 156 -5.60 -1.38 -0.61
CA SER A 156 -5.60 0.07 -0.41
C SER A 156 -6.49 0.48 0.77
N SER A 157 -6.58 1.80 0.97
CA SER A 157 -7.46 2.38 1.96
C SER A 157 -8.93 2.25 1.56
N ILE A 158 -9.82 2.28 2.55
CA ILE A 158 -11.25 2.56 2.36
C ILE A 158 -11.41 3.99 1.83
N ILE A 159 -12.25 4.18 0.82
CA ILE A 159 -12.48 5.49 0.20
C ILE A 159 -13.92 5.92 0.42
N GLU A 160 -14.12 7.09 1.02
CA GLU A 160 -15.43 7.74 1.07
C GLU A 160 -15.75 8.36 -0.31
N LEU A 161 -16.92 8.03 -0.85
CA LEU A 161 -17.44 8.55 -2.11
C LEU A 161 -18.14 9.91 -1.91
N ASN A 162 -18.48 10.58 -3.01
CA ASN A 162 -19.15 11.89 -2.97
C ASN A 162 -20.55 11.86 -2.33
N ASP A 163 -21.21 10.70 -2.34
CA ASP A 163 -22.53 10.49 -1.72
C ASP A 163 -22.44 10.00 -0.26
N GLY A 164 -21.23 9.89 0.30
CA GLY A 164 -20.98 9.42 1.66
C GLY A 164 -20.88 7.91 1.82
N ARG A 165 -21.16 7.12 0.78
CA ARG A 165 -20.92 5.68 0.80
C ARG A 165 -19.43 5.40 0.85
N TRP A 166 -19.04 4.27 1.45
CA TRP A 166 -17.67 3.81 1.43
C TRP A 166 -17.48 2.77 0.34
N TRP A 167 -16.31 2.83 -0.29
CA TRP A 167 -15.85 1.87 -1.27
C TRP A 167 -14.54 1.25 -0.81
N LEU A 168 -14.42 -0.07 -0.97
CA LEU A 168 -13.21 -0.82 -0.67
C LEU A 168 -12.88 -1.75 -1.84
N GLY A 169 -11.68 -1.59 -2.38
CA GLY A 169 -11.10 -2.53 -3.34
C GLY A 169 -10.56 -3.77 -2.62
N LEU A 170 -10.70 -4.92 -3.26
CA LEU A 170 -10.29 -6.23 -2.76
C LEU A 170 -9.49 -6.98 -3.82
N GLU A 171 -8.54 -7.79 -3.38
CA GLU A 171 -7.80 -8.73 -4.23
C GLU A 171 -7.99 -10.13 -3.68
N PHE A 172 -8.58 -11.05 -4.46
CA PHE A 172 -8.78 -12.41 -4.00
C PHE A 172 -7.58 -13.27 -4.34
N TRP A 173 -7.08 -13.89 -3.29
CA TRP A 173 -5.98 -14.84 -3.36
C TRP A 173 -6.51 -16.26 -3.26
N LYS A 174 -5.72 -17.19 -3.80
CA LYS A 174 -5.94 -18.61 -3.58
C LYS A 174 -5.69 -18.99 -2.12
N THR A 175 -6.54 -19.87 -1.60
CA THR A 175 -6.46 -20.38 -0.23
C THR A 175 -5.20 -21.23 -0.01
N TRP A 176 -4.83 -21.44 1.25
CA TRP A 176 -3.64 -22.19 1.69
C TRP A 176 -3.41 -23.53 0.97
N ASP A 177 -4.45 -24.35 0.77
CA ASP A 177 -4.32 -25.71 0.20
C ASP A 177 -4.68 -25.78 -1.30
N ASP A 178 -5.10 -24.67 -1.91
CA ASP A 178 -5.43 -24.64 -3.33
C ASP A 178 -4.16 -24.88 -4.16
N THR A 179 -4.15 -25.83 -5.09
CA THR A 179 -2.98 -26.17 -5.91
C THR A 179 -3.00 -25.53 -7.31
N SER A 180 -4.05 -24.77 -7.64
CA SER A 180 -4.16 -24.06 -8.92
C SER A 180 -3.09 -22.97 -9.07
N PRO A 181 -2.71 -22.57 -10.31
CA PRO A 181 -1.80 -21.45 -10.50
C PRO A 181 -2.33 -20.17 -9.82
N LEU A 182 -1.44 -19.36 -9.25
CA LEU A 182 -1.83 -18.07 -8.68
C LEU A 182 -2.46 -17.19 -9.77
N HIS A 183 -3.66 -16.69 -9.50
CA HIS A 183 -4.37 -15.72 -10.32
C HIS A 183 -5.13 -14.76 -9.41
N ILE A 184 -4.52 -13.63 -9.09
CA ILE A 184 -5.15 -12.59 -8.27
C ILE A 184 -6.24 -11.91 -9.09
N LYS A 185 -7.44 -11.81 -8.50
CA LYS A 185 -8.62 -11.20 -9.11
C LYS A 185 -9.08 -10.01 -8.28
N GLY A 186 -9.34 -8.89 -8.96
CA GLY A 186 -9.86 -7.67 -8.35
C GLY A 186 -11.38 -7.70 -8.13
N TYR A 187 -11.79 -7.29 -6.94
CA TYR A 187 -13.18 -7.09 -6.56
C TYR A 187 -13.33 -5.74 -5.86
N SER A 188 -14.57 -5.34 -5.63
CA SER A 188 -14.90 -4.23 -4.74
C SER A 188 -16.12 -4.54 -3.89
N THR A 189 -16.31 -3.78 -2.82
CA THR A 189 -17.51 -3.82 -1.98
C THR A 189 -17.82 -2.41 -1.50
N PHE A 190 -19.08 -2.20 -1.10
CA PHE A 190 -19.60 -0.93 -0.63
C PHE A 190 -20.10 -1.05 0.80
N SER A 191 -20.09 0.07 1.52
CA SER A 191 -20.79 0.21 2.79
C SER A 191 -21.58 1.51 2.82
N ASP A 192 -22.85 1.41 3.20
CA ASP A 192 -23.77 2.54 3.37
C ASP A 192 -23.82 3.04 4.82
N ASP A 193 -23.14 2.36 5.74
CA ASP A 193 -23.27 2.51 7.19
C ASP A 193 -21.93 2.66 7.90
N ARG A 194 -20.92 3.23 7.21
CA ARG A 194 -19.58 3.49 7.76
C ARG A 194 -18.87 2.20 8.23
N GLY A 195 -18.95 1.17 7.40
CA GLY A 195 -18.24 -0.09 7.56
C GLY A 195 -18.79 -0.98 8.67
N GLU A 196 -20.04 -0.79 9.11
CA GLU A 196 -20.73 -1.75 9.97
C GLU A 196 -21.13 -2.99 9.16
N THR A 197 -21.64 -2.79 7.94
CA THR A 197 -21.96 -3.84 6.99
C THR A 197 -21.35 -3.55 5.62
N TRP A 198 -21.14 -4.61 4.85
CA TRP A 198 -20.53 -4.57 3.53
C TRP A 198 -21.40 -5.33 2.53
N SER A 199 -21.51 -4.79 1.31
CA SER A 199 -22.24 -5.43 0.22
C SER A 199 -21.54 -6.72 -0.24
N GLU A 200 -22.25 -7.52 -1.04
CA GLU A 200 -21.62 -8.58 -1.83
C GLU A 200 -20.47 -8.03 -2.68
N ALA A 201 -19.45 -8.87 -2.92
CA ALA A 201 -18.31 -8.51 -3.74
C ALA A 201 -18.70 -8.37 -5.21
N ILE A 202 -18.33 -7.24 -5.79
CA ILE A 202 -18.54 -6.91 -7.19
C ILE A 202 -17.23 -7.13 -7.94
N LEU A 203 -17.28 -7.94 -8.99
CA LEU A 203 -16.14 -8.23 -9.85
C LEU A 203 -15.69 -6.95 -10.57
N LEU A 204 -14.42 -6.59 -10.46
CA LEU A 204 -13.86 -5.50 -11.27
C LEU A 204 -13.51 -6.01 -12.67
N GLU A 205 -13.50 -5.12 -13.65
CA GLU A 205 -13.15 -5.45 -15.04
C GLU A 205 -11.82 -6.20 -15.15
N SER A 206 -10.85 -5.88 -14.29
CA SER A 206 -9.53 -6.53 -14.21
C SER A 206 -9.61 -8.04 -13.94
N ALA A 207 -10.62 -8.52 -13.23
CA ALA A 207 -10.75 -9.92 -12.89
C ALA A 207 -11.34 -10.79 -14.02
N SER A 208 -11.80 -10.16 -15.10
CA SER A 208 -12.26 -10.85 -16.31
C SER A 208 -11.11 -11.32 -17.22
N ASP A 209 -9.90 -10.78 -17.07
CA ASP A 209 -8.74 -11.14 -17.89
C ASP A 209 -8.15 -12.49 -17.44
N SER A 210 -8.09 -13.45 -18.37
CA SER A 210 -7.49 -14.78 -18.13
C SER A 210 -5.99 -14.83 -18.42
N GLY A 211 -5.45 -13.84 -19.12
CA GLY A 211 -4.05 -13.75 -19.52
C GLY A 211 -3.20 -12.85 -18.63
N LYS A 212 -3.84 -12.06 -17.75
CA LYS A 212 -3.18 -11.17 -16.78
C LYS A 212 -3.80 -11.34 -15.39
N MET A 213 -2.98 -11.17 -14.38
CA MET A 213 -3.43 -10.87 -13.02
C MET A 213 -3.04 -9.43 -12.69
N PHE A 214 -3.89 -8.77 -11.92
CA PHE A 214 -3.69 -7.39 -11.47
C PHE A 214 -3.62 -7.42 -9.95
N SER A 215 -2.48 -7.02 -9.40
CA SER A 215 -2.18 -7.09 -7.98
C SER A 215 -1.67 -5.76 -7.47
N HIS A 216 -1.70 -5.60 -6.14
CA HIS A 216 -1.27 -4.38 -5.47
C HIS A 216 -1.90 -3.10 -6.04
N SER A 217 -3.19 -3.19 -6.39
CA SER A 217 -4.00 -2.10 -6.94
C SER A 217 -4.21 -1.04 -5.86
N ARG A 218 -3.33 -0.04 -5.79
CA ARG A 218 -3.44 1.04 -4.80
C ARG A 218 -4.45 2.08 -5.30
N TYR A 219 -5.72 1.90 -4.92
CA TYR A 219 -6.80 2.81 -5.27
C TYR A 219 -6.71 4.15 -4.52
N VAL A 220 -6.99 5.25 -5.23
CA VAL A 220 -6.91 6.62 -4.71
C VAL A 220 -8.10 7.43 -5.21
N ARG A 221 -8.72 8.19 -4.30
CA ARG A 221 -9.75 9.19 -4.64
C ARG A 221 -9.09 10.35 -5.39
N MET A 222 -9.55 10.59 -6.61
CA MET A 222 -9.17 11.72 -7.46
C MET A 222 -9.83 13.01 -6.97
N LEU A 223 -9.31 14.16 -7.42
CA LEU A 223 -9.82 15.48 -7.04
C LEU A 223 -11.23 15.76 -7.57
N ASP A 224 -11.64 15.08 -8.65
CA ASP A 224 -13.00 15.13 -9.19
C ASP A 224 -13.95 14.11 -8.53
N GLY A 225 -13.47 13.36 -7.53
CA GLY A 225 -14.24 12.40 -6.76
C GLY A 225 -14.35 11.01 -7.38
N ARG A 226 -13.81 10.78 -8.59
CA ARG A 226 -13.63 9.41 -9.13
C ARG A 226 -12.53 8.68 -8.37
N ILE A 227 -12.38 7.39 -8.62
CA ILE A 227 -11.29 6.58 -8.08
C ILE A 227 -10.40 6.13 -9.24
N ALA A 228 -9.09 6.14 -9.02
CA ALA A 228 -8.13 5.57 -9.97
C ALA A 228 -7.18 4.60 -9.26
N ALA A 229 -6.63 3.65 -10.01
CA ALA A 229 -5.55 2.80 -9.56
C ALA A 229 -4.59 2.51 -10.71
N LEU A 230 -3.30 2.52 -10.40
CA LEU A 230 -2.26 1.91 -11.21
C LEU A 230 -1.97 0.52 -10.63
N GLN A 231 -2.03 -0.51 -11.47
CA GLN A 231 -2.03 -1.91 -11.07
C GLN A 231 -0.76 -2.60 -11.54
N TRP A 232 -0.07 -3.29 -10.61
CA TRP A 232 1.01 -4.18 -11.00
C TRP A 232 0.40 -5.34 -11.79
N THR A 233 0.91 -5.56 -13.00
CA THR A 233 0.29 -6.48 -13.95
C THR A 233 1.26 -7.59 -14.31
N GLN A 234 0.82 -8.82 -14.15
CA GLN A 234 1.67 -10.01 -14.28
C GLN A 234 0.97 -11.08 -15.08
N LYS A 235 1.73 -11.96 -15.71
CA LYS A 235 1.16 -13.16 -16.33
C LYS A 235 0.82 -14.20 -15.25
N PRO A 236 -0.40 -14.77 -15.26
CA PRO A 236 -0.79 -15.77 -14.27
C PRO A 236 0.17 -16.95 -14.18
N GLY A 237 0.57 -17.31 -12.97
CA GLY A 237 1.46 -18.43 -12.68
C GLY A 237 2.92 -18.27 -13.11
N THR A 238 3.40 -17.07 -13.47
CA THR A 238 4.81 -16.83 -13.81
C THR A 238 5.37 -15.59 -13.09
N ALA A 239 6.67 -15.32 -13.28
CA ALA A 239 7.34 -14.09 -12.84
C ALA A 239 7.43 -13.02 -13.96
N GLU A 240 6.66 -13.17 -15.03
CA GLU A 240 6.65 -12.25 -16.17
C GLU A 240 5.78 -11.03 -15.87
N ASP A 241 6.42 -9.86 -15.80
CA ASP A 241 5.76 -8.57 -15.60
C ASP A 241 5.37 -7.92 -16.94
N PHE A 242 4.21 -7.27 -16.94
CA PHE A 242 3.79 -6.32 -17.98
C PHE A 242 3.99 -4.89 -17.48
N PRO A 243 3.94 -3.87 -18.37
CA PRO A 243 3.74 -2.50 -17.92
C PRO A 243 2.50 -2.41 -17.01
N ALA A 244 2.56 -1.55 -16.01
CA ALA A 244 1.44 -1.32 -15.12
C ALA A 244 0.23 -0.81 -15.89
N HIS A 245 -0.96 -1.18 -15.44
CA HIS A 245 -2.22 -0.79 -16.09
C HIS A 245 -2.98 0.21 -15.24
N ILE A 246 -3.54 1.24 -15.88
CA ILE A 246 -4.38 2.23 -15.21
C ILE A 246 -5.85 1.85 -15.38
N THR A 247 -6.63 1.96 -14.30
CA THR A 247 -8.09 1.90 -14.33
C THR A 247 -8.67 3.09 -13.56
N ILE A 248 -9.82 3.59 -14.03
CA ILE A 248 -10.52 4.74 -13.45
C ILE A 248 -12.01 4.42 -13.39
N SER A 249 -12.65 4.77 -12.27
CA SER A 249 -14.07 4.58 -12.05
C SER A 249 -14.92 5.70 -12.67
N ASN A 250 -16.22 5.47 -12.77
CA ASN A 250 -17.22 6.54 -12.79
C ASN A 250 -17.36 7.21 -11.39
N ALA A 251 -18.20 8.24 -11.27
CA ALA A 251 -18.25 9.09 -10.08
C ALA A 251 -18.77 8.41 -8.81
N ASP A 252 -19.57 7.35 -8.93
CA ASP A 252 -20.13 6.57 -7.83
C ASP A 252 -19.45 5.21 -7.65
N ALA A 253 -18.34 5.00 -8.37
CA ALA A 253 -17.52 3.79 -8.38
C ALA A 253 -18.25 2.49 -8.78
N SER A 254 -19.45 2.59 -9.37
CA SER A 254 -20.22 1.41 -9.81
C SER A 254 -19.69 0.79 -11.10
N GLU A 255 -19.00 1.58 -11.93
CA GLU A 255 -18.43 1.15 -13.21
C GLU A 255 -16.97 1.59 -13.32
N TRP A 256 -16.17 0.77 -14.00
CA TRP A 256 -14.74 0.99 -14.16
C TRP A 256 -14.33 0.83 -15.62
N SER A 257 -13.31 1.59 -16.03
CA SER A 257 -12.66 1.32 -17.30
C SER A 257 -11.94 -0.03 -17.24
N TYR A 258 -11.93 -0.76 -18.36
CA TYR A 258 -11.00 -1.89 -18.50
C TYR A 258 -9.55 -1.40 -18.27
N PRO A 259 -8.71 -2.14 -17.51
CA PRO A 259 -7.33 -1.72 -17.27
C PRO A 259 -6.57 -1.49 -18.57
N ALA A 260 -6.08 -0.26 -18.77
CA ALA A 260 -5.33 0.12 -19.96
C ALA A 260 -3.82 0.07 -19.67
N ALA A 261 -3.07 -0.62 -20.54
CA ALA A 261 -1.61 -0.70 -20.42
C ALA A 261 -0.99 0.71 -20.53
N THR A 262 -0.01 0.98 -19.67
CA THR A 262 0.81 2.19 -19.74
C THR A 262 2.19 1.87 -20.32
N ASN A 263 3.11 2.83 -20.33
CA ASN A 263 4.53 2.61 -20.63
C ASN A 263 5.40 2.38 -19.38
N LEU A 264 4.81 2.31 -18.18
CA LEU A 264 5.56 2.22 -16.93
C LEU A 264 5.76 0.77 -16.50
N MET A 265 7.01 0.30 -16.50
CA MET A 265 7.37 -0.96 -15.84
C MET A 265 7.43 -0.74 -14.34
N ALA A 266 6.30 -0.93 -13.66
CA ALA A 266 6.18 -0.74 -12.23
C ALA A 266 5.68 -2.02 -11.56
N GLN A 267 6.30 -2.34 -10.42
CA GLN A 267 5.75 -3.30 -9.48
C GLN A 267 4.79 -2.59 -8.53
N THR A 268 4.96 -2.70 -7.20
CA THR A 268 4.15 -1.91 -6.26
C THR A 268 4.27 -0.42 -6.55
N CYS A 269 3.13 0.23 -6.79
CA CYS A 269 3.04 1.64 -7.14
C CYS A 269 1.85 2.32 -6.45
N TRP A 270 1.91 3.64 -6.31
CA TRP A 270 0.88 4.48 -5.71
C TRP A 270 0.78 5.79 -6.49
N ILE A 271 -0.43 6.26 -6.74
CA ILE A 271 -0.67 7.47 -7.54
C ILE A 271 -1.16 8.66 -6.70
N ALA A 272 -0.97 9.86 -7.20
CA ALA A 272 -1.59 11.07 -6.70
C ALA A 272 -2.17 11.86 -7.88
N ASP A 273 -3.43 12.28 -7.76
CA ASP A 273 -4.05 13.22 -8.70
C ASP A 273 -3.61 14.65 -8.36
N LEU A 274 -3.05 15.34 -9.35
CA LEU A 274 -2.55 16.71 -9.23
C LEU A 274 -3.50 17.74 -9.85
N GLY A 275 -4.60 17.30 -10.48
CA GLY A 275 -5.57 18.15 -11.15
C GLY A 275 -5.28 18.35 -12.63
N ASP A 276 -6.31 18.76 -13.39
CA ASP A 276 -6.23 19.04 -14.82
C ASP A 276 -5.64 17.90 -15.67
N GLY A 277 -5.78 16.67 -15.19
CA GLY A 277 -5.26 15.46 -15.84
C GLY A 277 -3.78 15.18 -15.58
N LEU A 278 -3.11 16.00 -14.79
CA LEU A 278 -1.77 15.74 -14.29
C LEU A 278 -1.83 14.74 -13.12
N MET A 279 -0.96 13.73 -13.17
CA MET A 279 -0.84 12.72 -12.12
C MET A 279 0.62 12.47 -11.81
N ALA A 280 0.90 12.03 -10.58
CA ALA A 280 2.18 11.50 -10.18
C ALA A 280 2.05 10.04 -9.74
N ALA A 281 3.09 9.24 -9.93
CA ALA A 281 3.19 7.89 -9.40
C ALA A 281 4.52 7.71 -8.67
N ALA A 282 4.48 7.17 -7.46
CA ALA A 282 5.64 6.59 -6.81
C ALA A 282 5.62 5.08 -7.06
N TYR A 283 6.71 4.52 -7.55
CA TYR A 283 6.75 3.10 -7.92
C TYR A 283 8.08 2.44 -7.60
N THR A 284 8.01 1.13 -7.44
CA THR A 284 9.18 0.28 -7.23
C THR A 284 9.68 -0.23 -8.57
N ASP A 285 10.97 0.02 -8.84
CA ASP A 285 11.72 -0.59 -9.91
C ASP A 285 12.76 -1.54 -9.30
N ARG A 286 12.77 -2.81 -9.72
CA ARG A 286 13.70 -3.82 -9.21
C ARG A 286 14.62 -4.39 -10.27
N GLU A 287 14.42 -3.98 -11.52
CA GLU A 287 15.12 -4.56 -12.66
C GLU A 287 16.14 -3.57 -13.22
N GLY A 288 17.04 -4.08 -14.06
CA GLY A 288 18.02 -3.24 -14.74
C GLY A 288 19.15 -2.73 -13.82
N MET A 289 19.75 -1.62 -14.24
CA MET A 289 20.99 -1.10 -13.64
C MET A 289 20.76 -0.10 -12.50
N ASN A 290 19.55 0.43 -12.36
CA ASN A 290 19.21 1.47 -11.37
C ASN A 290 17.94 1.09 -10.59
N PRO A 291 17.91 -0.07 -9.90
CA PRO A 291 16.77 -0.44 -9.06
C PRO A 291 16.57 0.59 -7.95
N GLY A 292 15.33 0.81 -7.52
CA GLY A 292 15.01 1.84 -6.54
C GLY A 292 13.54 2.19 -6.44
N ILE A 293 13.29 3.28 -5.73
CA ILE A 293 11.98 3.94 -5.70
C ILE A 293 12.07 5.19 -6.56
N ASN A 294 11.13 5.31 -7.49
CA ASN A 294 11.07 6.41 -8.45
C ASN A 294 9.74 7.14 -8.32
N VAL A 295 9.73 8.44 -8.61
CA VAL A 295 8.52 9.26 -8.75
C VAL A 295 8.49 9.83 -10.17
N VAL A 296 7.37 9.68 -10.86
CA VAL A 296 7.20 10.04 -12.28
C VAL A 296 5.88 10.77 -12.51
N LEU A 297 5.83 11.64 -13.51
CA LEU A 297 4.63 12.40 -13.90
C LEU A 297 3.95 11.81 -15.14
N SER A 298 2.64 12.00 -15.21
CA SER A 298 1.82 11.80 -16.39
C SER A 298 0.95 13.04 -16.61
N ALA A 299 0.89 13.55 -17.84
CA ALA A 299 0.08 14.71 -18.23
C ALA A 299 -1.23 14.32 -18.94
N ASP A 300 -1.54 13.02 -19.01
CA ASP A 300 -2.65 12.47 -19.79
C ASP A 300 -3.50 11.48 -18.97
N LYS A 301 -3.70 11.78 -17.68
CA LYS A 301 -4.48 10.97 -16.72
C LYS A 301 -3.92 9.57 -16.53
N GLY A 302 -2.60 9.45 -16.43
CA GLY A 302 -1.91 8.20 -16.14
C GLY A 302 -1.80 7.23 -17.32
N ARG A 303 -2.12 7.68 -18.54
CA ARG A 303 -2.02 6.82 -19.75
C ARG A 303 -0.57 6.64 -20.18
N THR A 304 0.22 7.71 -20.11
CA THR A 304 1.64 7.75 -20.45
C THR A 304 2.43 8.49 -19.37
N TRP A 305 3.58 7.94 -19.01
CA TRP A 305 4.47 8.43 -17.95
C TRP A 305 5.80 8.92 -18.51
N ASP A 306 6.28 10.08 -18.07
CA ASP A 306 7.54 10.69 -18.52
C ASP A 306 8.75 10.10 -17.78
N VAL A 307 9.04 8.83 -18.05
CA VAL A 307 10.14 8.06 -17.43
C VAL A 307 11.53 8.68 -17.66
N ASN A 308 11.69 9.48 -18.71
CA ASN A 308 12.96 10.16 -19.00
C ASN A 308 13.25 11.31 -18.03
N ASN A 309 12.24 11.84 -17.35
CA ASN A 309 12.35 12.94 -16.39
C ASN A 309 11.85 12.55 -14.98
N GLN A 310 11.83 11.24 -14.67
CA GLN A 310 11.51 10.77 -13.32
C GLN A 310 12.60 11.15 -12.31
N VAL A 311 12.24 11.15 -11.03
CA VAL A 311 13.16 11.35 -9.91
C VAL A 311 13.32 10.03 -9.15
N GLN A 312 14.54 9.50 -9.07
CA GLN A 312 14.86 8.40 -8.18
C GLN A 312 15.00 8.95 -6.75
N VAL A 313 14.03 8.61 -5.89
CA VAL A 313 14.00 9.06 -4.48
C VAL A 313 14.71 8.09 -3.55
N TRP A 314 15.07 6.91 -4.05
CA TRP A 314 15.94 5.98 -3.34
C TRP A 314 16.66 5.06 -4.32
N ASP A 315 17.98 5.00 -4.20
CA ASP A 315 18.85 4.11 -4.96
C ASP A 315 19.06 2.79 -4.20
N ALA A 316 18.72 1.68 -4.86
CA ALA A 316 18.82 0.33 -4.32
C ALA A 316 20.04 -0.44 -4.81
N VAL A 317 20.93 0.16 -5.60
CA VAL A 317 22.07 -0.55 -6.21
C VAL A 317 22.92 -1.24 -5.14
N GLY A 318 23.09 -2.56 -5.30
CA GLY A 318 23.81 -3.42 -4.37
C GLY A 318 23.08 -3.73 -3.06
N GLN A 319 21.81 -3.33 -2.94
CA GLN A 319 20.95 -3.50 -1.76
C GLN A 319 19.56 -4.01 -2.18
N GLU A 320 19.47 -4.73 -3.30
CA GLU A 320 18.20 -5.14 -3.90
C GLU A 320 17.56 -6.31 -3.14
N TYR A 321 18.40 -7.19 -2.59
CA TYR A 321 18.00 -8.46 -1.98
C TYR A 321 18.56 -8.66 -0.56
N LEU A 322 17.81 -9.39 0.27
CA LEU A 322 18.17 -9.73 1.64
C LEU A 322 19.19 -10.87 1.72
N GLY A 323 20.43 -10.65 1.28
CA GLY A 323 21.56 -11.56 1.56
C GLY A 323 21.41 -13.02 1.11
N VAL A 324 20.40 -13.33 0.30
CA VAL A 324 20.11 -14.64 -0.29
C VAL A 324 20.04 -14.50 -1.80
N ASP A 325 20.16 -15.63 -2.52
CA ASP A 325 19.99 -15.63 -3.97
C ASP A 325 18.60 -15.11 -4.37
N ARG A 326 18.54 -14.47 -5.54
CA ARG A 326 17.29 -13.97 -6.10
C ARG A 326 16.32 -15.14 -6.34
N VAL A 327 15.14 -15.00 -5.77
CA VAL A 327 13.95 -15.85 -5.90
C VAL A 327 12.88 -15.00 -6.59
N PRO A 328 12.72 -15.12 -7.92
CA PRO A 328 11.82 -14.26 -8.68
C PRO A 328 10.35 -14.67 -8.55
N GLU A 329 10.05 -15.89 -8.13
CA GLU A 329 8.67 -16.41 -8.10
C GLU A 329 7.82 -15.70 -7.03
N TYR A 330 6.69 -15.14 -7.44
CA TYR A 330 5.71 -14.56 -6.52
C TYR A 330 4.77 -15.66 -5.96
N PRO A 331 4.43 -15.67 -4.65
CA PRO A 331 4.76 -14.68 -3.61
C PRO A 331 6.06 -14.96 -2.84
N LYS A 332 6.87 -15.96 -3.22
CA LYS A 332 8.12 -16.35 -2.53
C LYS A 332 9.18 -15.25 -2.55
N SER A 333 9.16 -14.37 -3.54
CA SER A 333 10.02 -13.19 -3.59
C SER A 333 9.90 -12.28 -2.37
N HIS A 334 8.81 -12.34 -1.59
CA HIS A 334 8.73 -11.61 -0.33
C HIS A 334 9.82 -11.99 0.69
N ASP A 335 10.39 -13.18 0.58
CA ASP A 335 11.43 -13.66 1.50
C ASP A 335 12.81 -13.00 1.24
N ASN A 336 12.99 -12.32 0.10
CA ASN A 336 14.27 -11.72 -0.25
C ASN A 336 14.22 -10.28 -0.76
N ILE A 337 13.05 -9.66 -0.96
CA ILE A 337 13.00 -8.23 -1.32
C ILE A 337 13.55 -7.37 -0.17
N ALA A 338 14.36 -6.36 -0.52
CA ALA A 338 14.96 -5.48 0.48
C ALA A 338 14.30 -4.09 0.57
N PHE A 339 13.29 -3.78 -0.23
CA PHE A 339 12.61 -2.48 -0.23
C PHE A 339 11.26 -2.56 -0.92
N GLY A 340 10.41 -1.54 -0.85
CA GLY A 340 9.20 -1.45 -1.68
C GLY A 340 8.00 -0.83 -0.97
N LYS A 341 6.80 -1.19 -1.44
CA LYS A 341 5.50 -0.63 -1.03
C LYS A 341 5.56 0.91 -0.90
N PRO A 342 5.88 1.64 -1.98
CA PRO A 342 5.79 3.07 -1.94
C PRO A 342 4.34 3.50 -1.72
N ASN A 343 4.16 4.61 -1.02
CA ASN A 343 2.92 5.35 -0.90
C ASN A 343 3.19 6.81 -1.31
N LEU A 344 2.22 7.47 -1.92
CA LEU A 344 2.33 8.84 -2.41
C LEU A 344 1.08 9.62 -2.00
N ALA A 345 1.27 10.80 -1.43
CA ALA A 345 0.19 11.71 -1.06
C ALA A 345 0.50 13.16 -1.48
N ARG A 346 -0.55 13.92 -1.77
CA ARG A 346 -0.48 15.37 -2.03
C ARG A 346 -0.69 16.13 -0.72
N LEU A 347 0.25 17.00 -0.37
CA LEU A 347 0.17 17.87 0.80
C LEU A 347 -0.65 19.13 0.51
N ASN A 348 -1.07 19.84 1.57
CA ASN A 348 -1.91 21.03 1.48
C ASN A 348 -1.21 22.21 0.77
N ASP A 349 0.12 22.28 0.82
CA ASP A 349 0.93 23.28 0.10
C ASP A 349 1.13 22.95 -1.39
N GLY A 350 0.52 21.87 -1.88
CA GLY A 350 0.65 21.39 -3.26
C GLY A 350 1.91 20.56 -3.53
N THR A 351 2.79 20.38 -2.55
CA THR A 351 3.92 19.44 -2.66
C THR A 351 3.43 17.99 -2.53
N LEU A 352 4.28 17.05 -2.89
CA LEU A 352 4.06 15.62 -2.75
C LEU A 352 4.93 15.08 -1.62
N ILE A 353 4.43 14.05 -0.93
CA ILE A 353 5.23 13.22 -0.03
C ILE A 353 5.12 11.76 -0.46
N ALA A 354 6.28 11.15 -0.73
CA ALA A 354 6.43 9.73 -0.96
C ALA A 354 6.98 9.07 0.31
N SER A 355 6.56 7.85 0.61
CA SER A 355 7.14 7.02 1.67
C SER A 355 7.33 5.59 1.19
N TRP A 356 8.32 4.88 1.73
CA TRP A 356 8.61 3.48 1.40
C TRP A 356 9.42 2.83 2.53
N TRP A 357 9.51 1.51 2.52
CA TRP A 357 10.44 0.79 3.39
C TRP A 357 11.66 0.31 2.60
N CYS A 358 12.79 0.17 3.27
CA CYS A 358 14.03 -0.36 2.72
C CYS A 358 14.94 -0.95 3.80
N THR A 359 15.81 -1.87 3.39
CA THR A 359 16.87 -2.47 4.18
C THR A 359 18.20 -1.92 3.70
N GLN A 360 18.93 -1.27 4.59
CA GLN A 360 20.28 -0.77 4.34
C GLN A 360 21.16 -1.26 5.47
N ALA A 361 22.30 -1.87 5.14
CA ALA A 361 23.24 -2.41 6.12
C ALA A 361 22.56 -3.25 7.22
N SER A 362 21.69 -4.17 6.80
CA SER A 362 20.90 -5.07 7.67
C SER A 362 19.86 -4.40 8.59
N VAL A 363 19.58 -3.11 8.40
CA VAL A 363 18.54 -2.40 9.15
C VAL A 363 17.39 -2.03 8.21
N THR A 364 16.24 -2.66 8.43
CA THR A 364 15.01 -2.31 7.73
C THR A 364 14.30 -1.15 8.41
N HIS A 365 14.04 -0.09 7.64
CA HIS A 365 13.53 1.17 8.12
C HIS A 365 12.57 1.80 7.10
N SER A 366 11.77 2.76 7.55
CA SER A 366 10.83 3.51 6.71
C SER A 366 11.39 4.90 6.41
N ARG A 367 11.27 5.34 5.16
CA ARG A 367 11.81 6.60 4.63
C ARG A 367 10.72 7.44 3.99
N PHE A 368 11.04 8.71 3.77
CA PHE A 368 10.22 9.64 3.00
C PHE A 368 11.06 10.46 2.02
N ALA A 369 10.38 11.00 1.00
CA ALA A 369 10.89 12.07 0.14
C ALA A 369 9.76 13.08 -0.12
N ARG A 370 10.08 14.36 -0.06
CA ARG A 370 9.19 15.47 -0.44
C ARG A 370 9.55 15.96 -1.83
N LEU A 371 8.56 16.15 -2.67
CA LEU A 371 8.76 16.60 -4.05
C LEU A 371 7.87 17.78 -4.39
N ARG A 372 8.35 18.64 -5.29
CA ARG A 372 7.56 19.71 -5.91
C ARG A 372 7.38 19.44 -7.39
N VAL A 373 6.22 19.83 -7.89
CA VAL A 373 5.89 19.86 -9.30
C VAL A 373 5.96 21.33 -9.76
N GLU A 374 6.80 21.64 -10.75
CA GLU A 374 7.01 23.00 -11.29
C GLU A 374 6.82 23.09 -12.80
#